data_AF-A0A537UVC5-F1
#
_entry.id   AF-A0A537UVC5-F1
#
_cell.length_a   1.000
_cell.length_b   1.000
_cell.length_c   1.000
_cell.angle_alpha   90.00
_cell.angle_beta   90.00
_cell.angle_gamma   90.00
#
_symmetry.space_group_name_H-M   'P 1'
#
loop_
_entity.id
_entity.type
_entity.pdbx_description
1 polymer ?
#
loop_
_entity_poly.entity_id
_entity_poly.type
_entity_poly.pdbx_seq_one_letter_code
_entity_poly.pdbx_strand_id
1 'polypeptide(L)'
;MIGVGWVYDYFRRSAVRRDADVALVYSPLDFKPMTVPMVDLEYWMERTSAAGMIADKERALLLKAARNIFFAERTVDRLMGSLRHAIGNQTLEPLLAFSGGTIPSVKSIDAAEAVRLGASLAEHRPPPHAEAG
;
A
#
# COMPACT_ATOMS: atom_id res chain seq x y z
N MET A 1 -8.70 -13.25 -15.79
CA MET A 1 -8.02 -12.82 -14.55
C MET A 1 -8.97 -11.89 -13.81
N ILE A 2 -9.19 -12.09 -12.51
CA ILE A 2 -10.03 -11.21 -11.66
C ILE A 2 -9.08 -10.31 -10.85
N GLY A 3 -9.24 -9.00 -10.95
CA GLY A 3 -8.51 -8.04 -10.14
C GLY A 3 -9.21 -7.79 -8.80
N VAL A 4 -8.43 -7.61 -7.73
CA VAL A 4 -8.94 -7.49 -6.35
C VAL A 4 -8.17 -6.38 -5.63
N GLY A 5 -8.87 -5.65 -4.78
CA GLY A 5 -8.26 -4.70 -3.84
C GLY A 5 -7.88 -3.35 -4.44
N TRP A 6 -7.44 -2.47 -3.55
CA TRP A 6 -7.18 -1.06 -3.88
C TRP A 6 -6.00 -0.90 -4.85
N VAL A 7 -4.95 -1.71 -4.74
CA VAL A 7 -3.77 -1.63 -5.63
C VAL A 7 -4.16 -1.93 -7.06
N TYR A 8 -5.02 -2.93 -7.29
CA TYR A 8 -5.54 -3.22 -8.63
C TYR A 8 -6.31 -2.01 -9.20
N ASP A 9 -7.24 -1.46 -8.43
CA ASP A 9 -8.03 -0.31 -8.87
C ASP A 9 -7.19 0.96 -9.04
N TYR A 10 -6.22 1.19 -8.16
CA TYR A 10 -5.24 2.27 -8.25
C TYR A 10 -4.46 2.17 -9.55
N PHE A 11 -3.91 1.01 -9.88
CA PHE A 11 -3.21 0.83 -11.15
C PHE A 11 -4.18 1.02 -12.32
N ARG A 12 -5.37 0.42 -12.28
CA ARG A 12 -6.36 0.51 -13.36
C ARG A 12 -6.72 1.96 -13.70
N ARG A 13 -6.89 2.84 -12.71
CA ARG A 13 -7.25 4.26 -12.90
C ARG A 13 -6.05 5.21 -13.06
N SER A 14 -4.85 4.79 -12.68
CA SER A 14 -3.65 5.65 -12.76
C SER A 14 -3.04 5.66 -14.15
N ALA A 15 -2.79 6.86 -14.68
CA ALA A 15 -2.14 7.06 -15.98
C ALA A 15 -0.64 6.73 -15.95
N VAL A 16 0.01 6.85 -14.79
CA VAL A 16 1.43 6.55 -14.58
C VAL A 16 1.54 5.39 -13.59
N ARG A 17 2.32 4.38 -13.97
CA ARG A 17 2.58 3.17 -13.17
C ARG A 17 4.07 2.91 -13.17
N ARG A 18 4.65 2.63 -12.01
CA ARG A 18 6.06 2.23 -11.91
C ARG A 18 6.13 0.91 -11.17
N ASP A 19 6.94 -0.01 -11.64
CA ASP A 19 7.17 -1.29 -10.94
C ASP A 19 7.72 -1.04 -9.53
N ALA A 20 8.53 0.02 -9.38
CA ALA A 20 9.04 0.49 -8.10
C ALA A 20 7.95 0.90 -7.10
N ASP A 21 6.72 1.17 -7.54
CA ASP A 21 5.65 1.57 -6.64
C ASP A 21 5.14 0.39 -5.80
N VAL A 22 5.22 -0.83 -6.34
CA VAL A 22 4.81 -2.06 -5.66
C VAL A 22 5.98 -2.91 -5.17
N ALA A 23 7.22 -2.51 -5.51
CA ALA A 23 8.45 -3.20 -5.14
C ALA A 23 8.79 -3.00 -3.66
N LEU A 24 9.32 -4.06 -3.06
CA LEU A 24 9.84 -4.06 -1.69
C LEU A 24 10.95 -5.09 -1.55
N VAL A 25 11.88 -4.81 -0.64
CA VAL A 25 12.93 -5.72 -0.20
C VAL A 25 12.46 -6.47 1.03
N TYR A 26 12.72 -7.78 1.03
CA TYR A 26 12.43 -8.68 2.14
C TYR A 26 13.73 -9.15 2.78
N SER A 27 13.66 -9.39 4.09
CA SER A 27 14.71 -10.09 4.81
C SER A 27 14.76 -11.55 4.34
N PRO A 28 15.94 -12.09 4.01
CA PRO A 28 16.08 -13.48 3.58
C PRO A 28 15.95 -14.48 4.74
N LEU A 29 15.94 -14.00 5.99
CA LEU A 29 15.94 -14.86 7.18
C LEU A 29 14.52 -15.13 7.70
N ASP A 30 13.70 -14.08 7.76
CA ASP A 30 12.34 -14.14 8.35
C ASP A 30 11.25 -13.69 7.38
N PHE A 31 11.61 -13.37 6.12
CA PHE A 31 10.70 -12.93 5.07
C PHE A 31 9.81 -11.75 5.46
N LYS A 32 10.27 -10.91 6.40
CA LYS A 32 9.59 -9.65 6.72
C LYS A 32 9.99 -8.55 5.75
N PRO A 33 9.07 -7.64 5.40
CA PRO A 33 9.40 -6.49 4.57
C PRO A 33 10.38 -5.58 5.31
N MET A 34 11.49 -5.23 4.66
CA MET A 34 12.51 -4.31 5.18
C MET A 34 12.29 -2.87 4.71
N THR A 35 11.42 -2.69 3.72
CA THR A 35 11.16 -1.40 3.06
C THR A 35 9.66 -1.19 2.88
N VAL A 36 9.27 0.08 2.73
CA VAL A 36 7.88 0.49 2.51
C VAL A 36 7.66 0.72 1.01
N PRO A 37 6.72 0.03 0.36
CA PRO A 37 6.40 0.26 -1.06
C PRO A 37 5.65 1.59 -1.24
N MET A 38 5.74 2.21 -2.43
CA MET A 38 5.11 3.52 -2.67
C MET A 38 3.57 3.45 -2.60
N VAL A 39 2.98 2.32 -3.01
CA VAL A 39 1.52 2.13 -2.94
C VAL A 39 0.95 2.21 -1.53
N ASP A 40 1.72 1.84 -0.51
CA ASP A 40 1.29 1.99 0.89
C ASP A 40 1.17 3.49 1.25
N LEU A 41 2.07 4.34 0.73
CA LEU A 41 1.98 5.80 0.91
C LEU A 41 0.83 6.41 0.13
N GLU A 42 0.65 6.02 -1.13
CA GLU A 42 -0.45 6.53 -1.97
C GLU A 42 -1.80 6.17 -1.35
N TYR A 43 -1.97 4.93 -0.90
CA TYR A 43 -3.15 4.47 -0.18
C TYR A 43 -3.37 5.27 1.11
N TRP A 44 -2.33 5.38 1.95
CA TRP A 44 -2.42 6.12 3.20
C TRP A 44 -2.81 7.58 2.96
N MET A 45 -2.22 8.23 1.96
CA MET A 45 -2.54 9.61 1.60
C MET A 45 -3.96 9.77 1.06
N GLU A 46 -4.48 8.82 0.30
CA GLU A 46 -5.88 8.85 -0.13
C GLU A 46 -6.83 8.77 1.06
N ARG A 47 -6.54 7.89 2.03
CA ARG A 47 -7.36 7.72 3.24
C ARG A 47 -7.33 8.98 4.13
N THR A 48 -6.17 9.57 4.36
CA THR A 48 -6.05 10.78 5.20
C THR A 48 -6.61 12.02 4.50
N SER A 49 -6.49 12.11 3.17
CA SER A 49 -7.11 13.20 2.39
C SER A 49 -8.63 13.10 2.38
N ALA A 50 -9.18 11.90 2.20
CA ALA A 50 -10.62 11.67 2.28
C ALA A 50 -11.20 11.98 3.68
N ALA A 51 -10.37 11.86 4.72
CA ALA A 51 -10.71 12.27 6.09
C ALA A 51 -10.48 13.76 6.38
N GLY A 52 -10.01 14.56 5.40
CA GLY A 52 -9.75 16.00 5.57
C GLY A 52 -8.56 16.33 6.48
N MET A 53 -7.67 15.37 6.74
CA MET A 53 -6.59 15.53 7.73
C MET A 53 -5.32 16.19 7.17
N ILE A 54 -5.19 16.27 5.85
CA ILE A 54 -4.00 16.78 5.17
C ILE A 54 -4.39 17.64 3.98
N ALA A 55 -3.72 18.77 3.79
CA ALA A 55 -3.92 19.60 2.61
C ALA A 55 -3.19 19.01 1.39
N ASP A 56 -3.70 19.28 0.18
CA ASP A 56 -3.10 18.79 -1.07
C ASP A 56 -1.61 19.14 -1.23
N LYS A 57 -1.22 20.32 -0.75
CA LYS A 57 0.18 20.78 -0.75
C LYS A 57 1.07 19.88 0.12
N GLU A 58 0.64 19.56 1.33
CA GLU A 58 1.40 18.73 2.28
C GLU A 58 1.46 17.29 1.79
N ARG A 59 0.34 16.77 1.25
CA ARG A 59 0.29 15.47 0.57
C ARG A 59 1.31 15.39 -0.56
N ALA A 60 1.37 16.41 -1.42
CA ALA A 60 2.32 16.44 -2.52
C ALA A 60 3.78 16.45 -2.04
N LEU A 61 4.06 17.18 -0.94
CA LEU A 61 5.39 17.20 -0.33
C LEU A 61 5.79 15.84 0.25
N LEU A 62 4.88 15.17 0.98
CA LEU A 62 5.10 13.82 1.51
C LEU A 62 5.40 12.80 0.41
N LEU A 63 4.55 12.75 -0.62
CA LEU A 63 4.72 11.80 -1.73
C LEU A 63 6.01 12.08 -2.50
N LYS A 64 6.36 13.36 -2.71
CA LYS A 64 7.64 13.74 -3.32
C LYS A 64 8.83 13.29 -2.47
N ALA A 65 8.80 13.50 -1.17
CA ALA A 65 9.84 13.08 -0.24
C ALA A 65 10.03 11.55 -0.27
N ALA A 66 8.94 10.79 -0.21
CA ALA A 66 8.98 9.33 -0.29
C ALA A 66 9.52 8.81 -1.64
N ARG A 67 9.14 9.44 -2.76
CA ARG A 67 9.59 9.08 -4.11
C ARG A 67 11.07 9.38 -4.35
N ASN A 68 11.65 10.32 -3.62
CA ASN A 68 13.09 10.61 -3.70
C ASN A 68 13.97 9.54 -3.03
N ILE A 69 13.37 8.58 -2.33
CA ILE A 69 14.07 7.43 -1.77
C ILE A 69 13.94 6.26 -2.75
N PHE A 70 15.08 5.73 -3.20
CA PHE A 70 15.11 4.51 -4.02
C PHE A 70 14.39 3.37 -3.29
N PHE A 71 13.56 2.59 -4.00
CA PHE A 71 12.63 1.64 -3.36
C PHE A 71 13.34 0.65 -2.43
N ALA A 72 14.54 0.19 -2.81
CA ALA A 72 15.32 -0.76 -2.02
C ALA A 72 15.94 -0.16 -0.74
N GLU A 73 15.94 1.17 -0.63
CA GLU A 73 16.47 1.91 0.51
C GLU A 73 15.38 2.58 1.35
N ARG A 74 14.09 2.42 0.99
CA ARG A 74 12.96 3.04 1.69
C ARG A 74 12.59 2.29 2.97
N THR A 75 13.56 2.15 3.87
CA THR A 75 13.34 1.64 5.22
C THR A 75 12.41 2.56 6.00
N VAL A 76 11.75 2.05 7.04
CA VAL A 76 10.85 2.84 7.90
C VAL A 76 11.58 4.07 8.46
N ASP A 77 12.76 3.91 9.03
CA ASP A 77 13.49 5.02 9.66
C ASP A 77 13.86 6.12 8.65
N ARG A 78 14.38 5.74 7.48
CA ARG A 78 14.76 6.71 6.44
C ARG A 78 13.56 7.42 5.87
N LEU A 79 12.48 6.69 5.62
CA LEU A 79 11.22 7.25 5.17
C LEU A 79 10.68 8.24 6.21
N MET A 80 10.52 7.82 7.46
CA MET A 80 9.99 8.66 8.52
C MET A 80 10.83 9.92 8.75
N GLY A 81 12.17 9.81 8.68
CA GLY A 81 13.05 10.98 8.69
C GLY A 81 12.78 11.95 7.55
N SER A 82 12.61 11.42 6.33
CA SER A 82 12.31 12.23 5.14
C SER A 82 10.93 12.88 5.21
N LEU A 83 9.91 12.16 5.68
CA LEU A 83 8.55 12.70 5.84
C LEU A 83 8.51 13.81 6.91
N ARG A 84 9.17 13.60 8.06
CA ARG A 84 9.30 14.62 9.10
C ARG A 84 10.00 15.87 8.60
N HIS A 85 11.06 15.71 7.80
CA HIS A 85 11.75 16.86 7.20
C HIS A 85 10.85 17.62 6.22
N ALA A 86 9.97 16.93 5.48
CA ALA A 86 9.14 17.53 4.45
C ALA A 86 7.97 18.36 5.00
N ILE A 87 7.32 17.93 6.08
CA ILE A 87 6.10 18.57 6.60
C ILE A 87 6.11 18.89 8.10
N GLY A 88 7.15 18.48 8.83
CA GLY A 88 7.23 18.65 10.28
C GLY A 88 6.46 17.58 11.08
N ASN A 89 6.83 17.41 12.34
CA ASN A 89 6.26 16.36 13.19
C ASN A 89 4.81 16.67 13.62
N GLN A 90 4.50 17.95 13.79
CA GLN A 90 3.17 18.43 14.18
C GLN A 90 2.08 18.06 13.16
N THR A 91 2.44 17.95 11.88
CA THR A 91 1.53 17.52 10.81
C THR A 91 1.59 16.00 10.64
N LEU A 92 2.76 15.38 10.79
CA LEU A 92 2.92 13.95 10.53
C LEU A 92 2.29 13.05 11.61
N GLU A 93 2.44 13.40 12.90
CA GLU A 93 1.96 12.56 14.02
C GLU A 93 0.45 12.31 14.00
N PRO A 94 -0.42 13.32 13.77
CA PRO A 94 -1.87 13.08 13.64
C PRO A 94 -2.22 12.09 12.51
N LEU A 95 -1.50 12.13 11.39
CA LEU A 95 -1.73 11.23 10.26
C LEU A 95 -1.35 9.79 10.62
N LEU A 96 -0.27 9.59 11.38
CA LEU A 96 0.13 8.28 11.86
C LEU A 96 -0.88 7.76 12.88
N ALA A 97 -1.29 8.60 13.83
CA ALA A 97 -2.27 8.23 14.85
C ALA A 97 -3.60 7.76 14.21
N PHE A 98 -4.04 8.41 13.13
CA PHE A 98 -5.21 8.00 12.36
C PHE A 98 -5.11 6.58 11.78
N SER A 99 -3.91 6.12 11.45
CA SER A 99 -3.66 4.78 10.92
C SER A 99 -3.05 3.82 11.94
N GLY A 100 -3.24 4.07 13.24
CA GLY A 100 -2.78 3.17 14.30
C GLY A 100 -1.28 3.27 14.61
N GLY A 101 -0.68 4.43 14.36
CA GLY A 101 0.72 4.74 14.66
C GLY A 101 1.72 4.33 13.57
N THR A 102 1.25 3.80 12.45
CA THR A 102 2.12 3.35 11.35
C THR A 102 1.46 3.60 9.99
N ILE A 103 2.24 3.45 8.93
CA ILE A 103 1.76 3.51 7.55
C ILE A 103 1.09 2.15 7.24
N PRO A 104 -0.18 2.14 6.79
CA PRO A 104 -0.91 0.92 6.50
C PRO A 104 -0.31 0.16 5.31
N SER A 105 -0.21 -1.17 5.43
CA SER A 105 0.21 -2.04 4.32
C SER A 105 -0.97 -2.43 3.45
N VAL A 106 -1.24 -1.66 2.40
CA VAL A 106 -2.35 -1.96 1.47
C VAL A 106 -2.10 -3.28 0.74
N LYS A 107 -0.84 -3.61 0.47
CA LYS A 107 -0.47 -4.92 -0.10
C LYS A 107 -0.94 -6.09 0.76
N SER A 108 -0.82 -5.96 2.09
CA SER A 108 -1.25 -7.01 3.02
C SER A 108 -2.78 -7.09 3.10
N ILE A 109 -3.46 -5.94 3.05
CA ILE A 109 -4.94 -5.85 3.04
C ILE A 109 -5.50 -6.51 1.77
N ASP A 110 -5.02 -6.10 0.60
CA ASP A 110 -5.46 -6.64 -0.70
C ASP A 110 -5.15 -8.13 -0.84
N ALA A 111 -3.99 -8.58 -0.35
CA ALA A 111 -3.64 -10.00 -0.38
C ALA A 111 -4.63 -10.85 0.44
N ALA A 112 -5.01 -10.39 1.63
CA ALA A 112 -6.01 -11.07 2.44
C ALA A 112 -7.39 -11.11 1.74
N GLU A 113 -7.79 -10.03 1.06
CA GLU A 113 -9.01 -9.99 0.27
C GLU A 113 -8.97 -11.00 -0.90
N ALA A 114 -7.86 -11.05 -1.64
CA ALA A 114 -7.67 -11.98 -2.74
C ALA A 114 -7.72 -13.45 -2.29
N VAL A 115 -7.13 -13.78 -1.14
CA VAL A 115 -7.19 -15.14 -0.56
C VAL A 115 -8.63 -15.51 -0.18
N ARG A 116 -9.37 -14.59 0.46
CA ARG A 116 -10.80 -14.83 0.79
C ARG A 116 -11.65 -15.06 -0.45
N LEU A 117 -11.44 -14.28 -1.51
CA LEU A 117 -12.13 -14.49 -2.78
C LEU A 117 -11.77 -15.84 -3.41
N GLY A 118 -10.48 -16.20 -3.38
CA GLY A 118 -10.03 -17.51 -3.87
C GLY A 118 -10.71 -18.67 -3.14
N ALA A 119 -10.83 -18.58 -1.81
CA ALA A 119 -11.53 -19.58 -1.00
C ALA A 119 -13.02 -19.70 -1.38
N SER A 120 -13.73 -18.57 -1.50
CA SER A 120 -15.16 -18.61 -1.85
C SER A 120 -15.41 -19.20 -3.24
N LEU A 121 -14.54 -18.91 -4.22
CA LEU A 121 -14.65 -19.50 -5.56
C LEU A 121 -14.38 -21.01 -5.57
N ALA A 122 -13.48 -21.49 -4.72
CA ALA A 122 -13.19 -22.92 -4.61
C ALA A 122 -14.37 -23.71 -4.01
N GLU A 123 -15.07 -23.14 -3.02
CA GLU A 123 -16.25 -23.74 -2.40
C GLU A 123 -17.43 -23.87 -3.37
N HIS A 124 -17.56 -22.95 -4.34
CA HIS A 124 -18.65 -22.91 -5.32
C HIS A 124 -18.32 -23.65 -6.63
N ARG A 125 -17.20 -24.37 -6.70
CA ARG A 125 -16.86 -25.15 -7.89
C ARG A 125 -17.72 -26.44 -7.91
N PRO A 126 -18.53 -26.68 -8.96
CA PRO A 126 -19.24 -27.96 -9.09
C PRO A 126 -18.23 -29.12 -9.14
N PRO A 127 -18.58 -30.29 -8.58
CA PRO A 127 -17.67 -31.43 -8.58
C PRO A 127 -17.27 -31.81 -10.02
N PRO A 128 -16.03 -32.28 -10.24
CA PRO A 128 -15.46 -32.50 -11.57
C PRO A 128 -16.15 -33.58 -12.42
N HIS A 129 -17.25 -34.18 -11.95
CA HIS A 129 -17.96 -35.29 -12.61
C HIS A 129 -19.43 -35.00 -12.93
N ALA A 130 -19.88 -33.75 -12.90
CA ALA A 130 -21.26 -33.40 -13.31
C ALA A 130 -21.45 -33.21 -14.83
N GLU A 131 -20.41 -33.37 -15.65
CA GLU A 131 -20.49 -33.37 -17.12
C GLU A 131 -20.24 -34.78 -17.67
N ALA A 132 -21.18 -35.69 -17.44
CA ALA A 132 -21.35 -36.91 -18.21
C ALA A 132 -22.77 -37.44 -17.96
N GLY A 133 -23.72 -36.97 -18.76
CA GLY A 133 -25.12 -37.39 -18.77
C GLY A 133 -25.85 -36.81 -19.96
#